data_AF-A0A2Z6LWP1-F1
#
_entry.id   AF-A0A2Z6LWP1-F1
#
_cell.length_a   1.000
_cell.length_b   1.000
_cell.length_c   1.000
_cell.angle_alpha   90.00
_cell.angle_beta   90.00
_cell.angle_gamma   90.00
#
_symmetry.space_group_name_H-M   'P 1'
#
loop_
_entity.id
_entity.type
_entity.pdbx_description
1 polymer ?
#
loop_
_entity_poly.entity_id
_entity_poly.type
_entity_poly.pdbx_seq_one_letter_code
_entity_poly.pdbx_strand_id
1 'polypeptide(L)'
;MFLSFILYLVRNLMGEDLGPLSSKELETLERQLDSSLKQIRSTRTQFMLDQLSDLQRKEHMLSEANRSLRQRLEGYQLNQLQMNACVEEMGYGRHPSQPQGDGLYQQLECEPTLQIGYQADPGSVVTAGPSMSNYMGGWLP
;
A
#
# COMPACT_ATOMS: atom_id res chain seq x y z
N MET A 1 -18.82 31.46 31.38
CA MET A 1 -17.78 32.27 30.70
C MET A 1 -16.78 31.40 29.93
N PHE A 2 -16.09 30.44 30.56
CA PHE A 2 -15.07 29.59 29.91
C PHE A 2 -15.58 28.75 28.72
N LEU A 3 -16.68 28.00 28.86
CA LEU A 3 -17.23 27.22 27.73
C LEU A 3 -17.65 28.09 26.55
N SER A 4 -18.19 29.29 26.81
CA SER A 4 -18.57 30.23 25.76
C SER A 4 -17.35 30.74 25.00
N PHE A 5 -16.23 30.93 25.68
CA PHE A 5 -14.96 31.30 25.04
C PHE A 5 -14.41 30.15 24.19
N ILE A 6 -14.43 28.91 24.70
CA ILE A 6 -13.99 27.74 23.93
C ILE A 6 -14.87 27.55 22.69
N LEU A 7 -16.19 27.63 22.82
CA LEU A 7 -17.11 27.51 21.68
C LEU A 7 -16.83 28.61 20.64
N TYR A 8 -16.71 29.87 21.08
CA TYR A 8 -16.37 30.98 20.18
C TYR A 8 -15.05 30.73 19.43
N LEU A 9 -14.01 30.27 20.12
CA LEU A 9 -12.73 29.95 19.50
C LEU A 9 -12.83 28.80 18.50
N VAL A 10 -13.59 27.74 18.81
CA VAL A 10 -13.82 26.61 17.90
C VAL A 10 -14.54 27.08 16.64
N ARG A 11 -15.56 27.95 16.78
CA ARG A 11 -16.27 28.53 15.62
C ARG A 11 -15.32 29.31 14.72
N ASN A 12 -14.47 30.16 15.28
CA ASN A 12 -13.45 30.87 14.51
C ASN A 12 -12.50 29.89 13.78
N LEU A 13 -12.03 28.85 14.46
CA LEU A 13 -11.19 27.80 13.85
C LEU A 13 -11.89 27.02 12.73
N MET A 14 -13.23 26.94 12.78
CA MET A 14 -14.06 26.35 11.72
C MET A 14 -14.43 27.35 10.61
N GLY A 15 -13.98 28.59 10.70
CA GLY A 15 -14.29 29.65 9.74
C GLY A 15 -15.65 30.32 9.95
N GLU A 16 -16.26 30.12 11.11
CA GLU A 16 -17.52 30.74 11.52
C GLU A 16 -17.29 31.99 12.38
N ASP A 17 -18.29 32.87 12.48
CA ASP A 17 -18.28 34.08 13.33
C ASP A 17 -17.03 34.98 13.18
N LEU A 18 -16.47 35.06 11.96
CA LEU A 18 -15.23 35.78 11.66
C LEU A 18 -15.37 37.31 11.59
N GLY A 19 -16.59 37.83 11.44
CA GLY A 19 -16.86 39.27 11.26
C GLY A 19 -16.24 40.21 12.33
N PRO A 20 -16.14 39.82 13.61
CA PRO A 20 -15.49 40.62 14.64
C PRO A 20 -13.95 40.62 14.60
N LEU A 21 -13.30 39.77 13.80
CA LEU A 21 -11.83 39.70 13.73
C LEU A 21 -11.29 40.81 12.82
N SER A 22 -10.19 41.41 13.24
CA SER A 22 -9.39 42.30 12.39
C SER A 22 -8.63 41.51 11.32
N SER A 23 -8.17 42.21 10.28
CA SER A 23 -7.33 41.60 9.22
C SER A 23 -6.08 40.91 9.79
N LYS A 24 -5.44 41.50 10.81
CA LYS A 24 -4.25 40.91 11.46
C LYS A 24 -4.57 39.63 12.23
N GLU A 25 -5.72 39.58 12.90
CA GLU A 25 -6.17 38.38 13.61
C GLU A 25 -6.54 37.27 12.64
N LEU A 26 -7.19 37.62 11.52
CA LEU A 26 -7.55 36.69 10.47
C LEU A 26 -6.33 36.06 9.80
N GLU A 27 -5.32 36.86 9.46
CA GLU A 27 -4.04 36.34 8.95
C GLU A 27 -3.34 35.41 9.96
N THR A 28 -3.44 35.71 11.25
CA THR A 28 -2.83 34.88 12.30
C THR A 28 -3.56 33.55 12.42
N LEU A 29 -4.90 33.58 12.38
CA LEU A 29 -5.74 32.40 12.36
C LEU A 29 -5.46 31.52 11.14
N GLU A 30 -5.34 32.11 9.96
CA GLU A 30 -4.98 31.41 8.73
C GLU A 30 -3.62 30.72 8.83
N ARG A 31 -2.58 31.45 9.27
CA ARG A 31 -1.24 30.88 9.48
C ARG A 31 -1.26 29.72 10.48
N GLN A 32 -2.01 29.85 11.57
CA GLN A 32 -2.14 28.80 12.58
C GLN A 32 -2.83 27.55 12.03
N LEU A 33 -3.89 27.72 11.23
CA LEU A 33 -4.59 26.61 10.59
C LEU A 33 -3.70 25.92 9.55
N ASP A 34 -3.00 26.68 8.70
CA ASP A 34 -2.08 26.14 7.70
C ASP A 34 -0.94 25.35 8.34
N SER A 35 -0.29 25.90 9.38
CA SER A 35 0.80 25.21 10.09
C SER A 35 0.31 23.92 10.75
N SER A 36 -0.84 23.98 11.42
CA SER A 36 -1.42 22.82 12.11
C SER A 36 -1.84 21.74 11.11
N LEU A 37 -2.44 22.12 9.98
CA LEU A 37 -2.86 21.19 8.94
C LEU A 37 -1.65 20.51 8.29
N LYS A 38 -0.58 21.26 8.00
CA LYS A 38 0.69 20.71 7.52
C LYS A 38 1.27 19.70 8.51
N GLN A 39 1.28 20.02 9.79
CA GLN A 39 1.76 19.10 10.83
C GLN A 39 0.89 17.83 10.90
N ILE A 40 -0.44 17.94 10.94
CA ILE A 40 -1.35 16.79 10.99
C ILE A 40 -1.14 15.88 9.77
N ARG A 41 -1.04 16.46 8.58
CA ARG A 41 -0.77 15.71 7.34
C ARG A 41 0.58 15.02 7.41
N SER A 42 1.64 15.73 7.80
CA SER A 42 2.98 15.17 7.95
C SER A 42 3.00 13.99 8.92
N THR A 43 2.41 14.15 10.11
CA THR A 43 2.34 13.07 11.12
C THR A 43 1.57 11.87 10.60
N ARG A 44 0.43 12.09 9.94
CA ARG A 44 -0.37 11.00 9.35
C ARG A 44 0.41 10.26 8.27
N THR A 45 1.06 10.98 7.37
CA THR A 45 1.86 10.39 6.29
C THR A 45 3.04 9.62 6.85
N GLN A 46 3.78 10.19 7.81
CA GLN A 46 4.90 9.50 8.45
C GLN A 46 4.44 8.20 9.12
N PHE A 47 3.35 8.26 9.90
CA PHE A 47 2.78 7.07 10.51
C PHE A 47 2.41 5.99 9.49
N MET A 48 1.79 6.36 8.37
CA MET A 48 1.45 5.40 7.30
C MET A 48 2.70 4.78 6.66
N LEU A 49 3.75 5.57 6.44
CA LEU A 49 5.03 5.08 5.91
C LEU A 49 5.73 4.12 6.88
N ASP A 50 5.69 4.42 8.18
CA ASP A 50 6.26 3.56 9.21
C ASP A 50 5.52 2.21 9.27
N GLN A 51 4.18 2.24 9.24
CA GLN A 51 3.35 1.03 9.20
C GLN A 51 3.62 0.20 7.95
N LEU A 52 3.73 0.84 6.78
CA LEU A 52 4.07 0.15 5.52
C LEU A 52 5.44 -0.52 5.61
N SER A 53 6.44 0.19 6.11
CA SER A 53 7.81 -0.33 6.25
C SER A 53 7.87 -1.54 7.20
N ASP A 54 7.15 -1.47 8.31
CA ASP A 54 7.07 -2.58 9.27
C ASP A 54 6.35 -3.80 8.69
N LEU A 55 5.30 -3.60 7.90
CA LEU A 55 4.61 -4.69 7.20
C LEU A 55 5.50 -5.34 6.13
N GLN A 56 6.19 -4.54 5.32
CA GLN A 56 7.13 -5.05 4.32
C GLN A 56 8.27 -5.87 4.96
N ARG A 57 8.79 -5.41 6.11
CA ARG A 57 9.79 -6.18 6.87
C ARG A 57 9.23 -7.52 7.34
N LYS A 58 8.01 -7.54 7.87
CA LYS A 58 7.35 -8.79 8.32
C LYS A 58 7.08 -9.74 7.17
N GLU A 59 6.58 -9.22 6.04
CA GLU A 59 6.38 -9.99 4.82
C GLU A 59 7.70 -10.65 4.40
N HIS A 60 8.78 -9.88 4.28
CA HIS A 60 10.08 -10.39 3.88
C HIS A 60 10.57 -11.53 4.79
N MET A 61 10.54 -11.35 6.12
CA MET A 61 10.94 -12.39 7.08
C MET A 61 10.08 -13.66 6.94
N LEU A 62 8.77 -13.51 6.77
CA LEU A 62 7.86 -14.64 6.59
C LEU A 62 8.12 -15.36 5.27
N SER A 63 8.38 -14.63 4.18
CA SER A 63 8.72 -15.21 2.89
C SER A 63 10.02 -16.01 2.95
N GLU A 64 11.05 -15.51 3.63
CA GLU A 64 12.31 -16.23 3.83
C GLU A 64 12.15 -17.48 4.69
N ALA A 65 11.41 -17.38 5.80
CA ALA A 65 11.09 -18.53 6.64
C ALA A 65 10.29 -19.59 5.85
N ASN A 66 9.30 -19.17 5.08
CA ASN A 66 8.48 -20.08 4.26
C ASN A 66 9.33 -20.76 3.17
N ARG A 67 10.22 -20.02 2.50
CA ARG A 67 11.18 -20.56 1.53
C ARG A 67 12.08 -21.61 2.18
N SER A 68 12.63 -21.32 3.34
CA SER A 68 13.49 -22.25 4.09
C SER A 68 12.76 -23.53 4.49
N LEU A 69 11.49 -23.41 4.91
CA LEU A 69 10.66 -24.57 5.25
C LEU A 69 10.33 -25.43 4.02
N ARG A 70 10.01 -24.81 2.87
CA ARG A 70 9.77 -25.52 1.60
C ARG A 70 11.00 -26.32 1.16
N GLN A 71 12.18 -25.70 1.18
CA GLN A 71 13.44 -26.38 0.86
C GLN A 71 13.71 -27.57 1.78
N ARG A 72 13.44 -27.43 3.08
CA ARG A 72 13.58 -28.55 4.03
C ARG A 72 12.57 -29.66 3.73
N LEU A 73 11.32 -29.32 3.44
CA LEU A 73 10.29 -30.31 3.12
C LEU A 73 10.65 -31.10 1.85
N GLU A 74 11.08 -30.42 0.80
CA GLU A 74 11.58 -31.04 -0.43
C GLU A 74 12.79 -31.94 -0.13
N GLY A 75 13.73 -31.49 0.69
CA GLY A 75 14.87 -32.29 1.14
C GLY A 75 14.46 -33.55 1.91
N TYR A 76 13.47 -33.47 2.81
CA TYR A 76 12.94 -34.62 3.53
C TYR A 76 12.18 -35.59 2.61
N GLN A 77 11.43 -35.09 1.63
CA GLN A 77 10.73 -35.92 0.64
C GLN A 77 11.72 -36.66 -0.26
N LEU A 78 12.77 -35.98 -0.72
CA LEU A 78 13.84 -36.59 -1.51
C LEU A 78 14.59 -37.67 -0.71
N ASN A 79 14.89 -37.39 0.56
CA ASN A 79 15.59 -38.33 1.44
C ASN A 79 14.70 -39.55 1.79
N GLN A 80 13.39 -39.37 2.02
CA GLN A 80 12.45 -40.48 2.20
C GLN A 80 12.31 -41.33 0.93
N LEU A 81 12.24 -40.72 -0.25
CA LEU A 81 12.20 -41.45 -1.53
C LEU A 81 13.50 -42.21 -1.78
N GLN A 82 14.66 -41.65 -1.41
CA GLN A 82 15.95 -42.32 -1.53
C GLN A 82 16.09 -43.51 -0.58
N MET A 83 15.62 -43.37 0.67
CA MET A 83 15.60 -44.47 1.65
C MET A 83 14.61 -45.56 1.28
N ASN A 84 13.45 -45.22 0.70
CA ASN A 84 12.50 -46.20 0.17
C ASN A 84 13.00 -46.88 -1.11
N ALA A 85 13.66 -46.15 -2.01
CA ALA A 85 14.27 -46.71 -3.21
C ALA A 85 15.42 -47.69 -2.90
N CYS A 86 16.16 -47.47 -1.82
CA CYS A 86 17.17 -48.42 -1.34
C CYS A 86 16.55 -49.73 -0.81
N VAL A 87 15.28 -49.72 -0.37
CA VAL A 87 14.53 -50.92 0.05
C VAL A 87 13.87 -51.63 -1.15
N GLU A 88 13.62 -50.90 -2.24
CA GLU A 88 13.05 -51.44 -3.50
C GLU A 88 14.11 -51.80 -4.56
N GLU A 89 15.41 -51.73 -4.25
CA GLU A 89 16.50 -52.21 -5.12
C GLU A 89 16.65 -53.74 -5.03
N MET A 90 15.53 -54.46 -5.19
CA MET A 90 15.50 -55.87 -5.57
C MET A 90 14.24 -56.11 -6.41
N GLY A 91 14.11 -55.44 -7.56
CA GLY A 91 12.93 -55.57 -8.42
C GLY A 91 13.03 -54.82 -9.75
N TYR A 92 13.69 -55.47 -10.72
CA TYR A 92 13.71 -55.26 -12.18
C TYR A 92 12.92 -54.09 -12.84
N GLY A 93 13.63 -53.32 -13.67
CA GLY A 93 13.09 -52.79 -14.95
C GLY A 93 13.09 -51.26 -15.12
N ARG A 94 14.17 -50.71 -15.71
CA ARG A 94 14.34 -49.28 -16.00
C ARG A 94 13.97 -48.96 -17.46
N HIS A 95 13.22 -47.88 -17.71
CA HIS A 95 13.19 -47.18 -19.01
C HIS A 95 12.97 -45.66 -18.78
N PRO A 96 13.68 -44.73 -19.45
CA PRO A 96 13.54 -43.30 -19.20
C PRO A 96 12.62 -42.61 -20.23
N SER A 97 11.86 -41.60 -19.80
CA SER A 97 11.18 -40.65 -20.69
C SER A 97 11.19 -39.23 -20.08
N GLN A 98 11.88 -38.34 -20.82
CA GLN A 98 11.84 -36.87 -20.96
C GLN A 98 11.17 -35.93 -19.93
N PRO A 99 11.76 -34.73 -19.68
CA PRO A 99 11.10 -33.63 -18.98
C PRO A 99 10.33 -32.72 -19.96
N GLN A 100 9.08 -32.37 -19.64
CA GLN A 100 8.30 -31.33 -20.32
C GLN A 100 7.90 -30.24 -19.31
N GLY A 101 8.27 -28.99 -19.62
CA GLY A 101 7.61 -27.71 -19.30
C GLY A 101 7.25 -27.45 -17.83
N ASP A 102 7.96 -26.59 -17.10
CA ASP A 102 7.96 -25.12 -17.19
C ASP A 102 6.58 -24.48 -17.48
N GLY A 103 6.06 -23.73 -16.50
CA GLY A 103 5.10 -22.65 -16.76
C GLY A 103 3.92 -22.51 -15.79
N LEU A 104 4.14 -22.15 -14.52
CA LEU A 104 3.06 -21.57 -13.67
C LEU A 104 3.49 -20.43 -12.73
N TYR A 105 4.67 -19.85 -12.90
CA TYR A 105 5.01 -18.59 -12.22
C TYR A 105 5.36 -17.54 -13.26
N GLN A 106 4.35 -16.74 -13.62
CA GLN A 106 4.58 -15.47 -14.29
C GLN A 106 5.38 -14.60 -13.30
N GLN A 107 6.66 -14.43 -13.57
CA GLN A 107 7.46 -13.39 -12.94
C GLN A 107 6.80 -12.06 -13.32
N LEU A 108 6.07 -11.45 -12.39
CA LEU A 108 5.61 -10.08 -12.55
C LEU A 108 6.86 -9.21 -12.61
N GLU A 109 7.29 -8.87 -13.83
CA GLU A 109 8.20 -7.75 -14.04
C GLU A 109 7.51 -6.51 -13.47
N CYS A 110 8.06 -6.00 -12.38
CA CYS A 110 7.74 -4.69 -11.87
C CYS A 110 8.12 -3.67 -12.96
N GLU A 111 7.14 -3.25 -13.75
CA GLU A 111 7.29 -2.12 -14.67
C GLU A 111 7.77 -0.91 -13.84
N PRO A 112 8.88 -0.25 -14.21
CA PRO A 112 9.33 0.92 -13.51
C PRO A 112 8.31 2.04 -13.75
N THR A 113 7.57 2.38 -12.69
CA THR A 113 6.82 3.63 -12.63
C THR A 113 7.74 4.77 -13.05
N LEU A 114 7.39 5.49 -14.13
CA LEU A 114 7.56 6.95 -14.31
C LEU A 114 7.30 7.35 -15.78
N GLN A 115 6.11 7.88 -16.05
CA GLN A 115 5.87 8.80 -17.18
C GLN A 115 5.23 10.08 -16.60
N ILE A 116 6.01 10.85 -15.82
CA ILE A 116 5.74 12.28 -15.65
C ILE A 116 6.13 12.92 -16.99
N GLY A 117 5.13 13.43 -17.71
CA GLY A 117 5.32 14.16 -18.95
C GLY A 117 4.07 14.97 -19.26
N TYR A 118 4.08 16.24 -18.85
CA TYR A 118 3.12 17.23 -19.35
C TYR A 118 3.39 17.42 -20.84
N GLN A 119 2.51 16.91 -21.70
CA GLN A 119 2.44 17.37 -23.08
C GLN A 119 1.71 18.71 -23.08
N ALA A 120 2.45 19.80 -23.12
CA ALA A 120 1.89 21.10 -23.41
C ALA A 120 1.71 21.21 -24.93
N ASP A 121 0.47 21.40 -25.39
CA ASP A 121 0.23 22.14 -26.62
C ASP A 121 -1.04 22.99 -26.45
N PRO A 122 -1.04 24.28 -26.85
CA PRO A 122 -2.08 25.22 -26.50
C PRO A 122 -3.18 25.21 -27.57
N GLY A 123 -4.42 25.08 -27.10
CA GLY A 123 -5.58 25.51 -27.87
C GLY A 123 -6.53 24.39 -28.26
N SER A 124 -7.51 24.11 -27.42
CA SER A 124 -8.91 24.27 -27.83
C SER A 124 -9.82 24.12 -26.62
N VAL A 125 -10.61 25.15 -26.36
CA VAL A 125 -11.74 25.16 -25.43
C VAL A 125 -12.86 24.31 -26.03
N VAL A 126 -13.39 23.32 -25.30
CA VAL A 126 -14.81 22.93 -25.37
C VAL A 126 -15.24 22.03 -24.20
N THR A 127 -16.10 22.60 -23.34
CA THR A 127 -17.34 22.09 -22.72
C THR A 127 -17.38 20.77 -21.94
N ALA A 128 -18.00 20.88 -20.76
CA ALA A 128 -18.26 19.86 -19.73
C ALA A 128 -19.19 18.70 -20.14
N GLY A 129 -19.06 17.58 -19.42
CA GLY A 129 -20.09 16.55 -19.25
C GLY A 129 -19.88 15.79 -17.93
N PRO A 130 -20.92 15.61 -17.08
CA PRO A 130 -20.81 14.84 -15.85
C PRO A 130 -20.94 13.34 -16.17
N SER A 131 -19.95 12.54 -15.76
CA SER A 131 -20.05 11.08 -15.84
C SER A 131 -20.49 10.53 -14.48
N MET A 132 -21.78 10.19 -14.38
CA MET A 132 -22.33 9.37 -13.29
C MET A 132 -22.28 7.89 -13.68
N SER A 133 -21.40 7.14 -13.03
CA SER A 133 -21.44 5.68 -12.86
C SER A 133 -20.14 5.27 -12.17
N ASN A 134 -20.05 4.33 -11.25
CA ASN A 134 -21.03 3.54 -10.54
C ASN A 134 -20.22 2.64 -9.58
N TYR A 135 -20.81 2.32 -8.43
CA TYR A 135 -20.52 1.16 -7.56
C TYR A 135 -19.06 0.80 -7.22
N MET A 136 -18.68 1.08 -5.98
CA MET A 136 -18.04 0.04 -5.16
C MET A 136 -18.33 0.32 -3.68
N GLY A 137 -19.44 -0.23 -3.21
CA GLY A 137 -19.74 -0.35 -1.79
C GLY A 137 -18.98 -1.55 -1.20
N GLY A 138 -18.74 -1.47 0.11
CA GLY A 138 -18.43 -2.66 0.91
C GLY A 138 -16.99 -2.79 1.38
N TRP A 139 -16.53 -1.85 2.21
CA TRP A 139 -15.62 -2.21 3.30
C TRP A 139 -16.26 -1.72 4.58
N LEU A 140 -16.99 -2.63 5.23
CA LEU A 140 -17.40 -2.50 6.62
C LEU A 140 -16.66 -3.57 7.44
N PRO A 141 -16.44 -3.29 8.74
CA PRO A 141 -15.31 -3.79 9.53
C PRO A 141 -15.40 -5.24 9.97
#